data_AF-A0A3B8WB87-F1
#
_entry.id   AF-A0A3B8WB87-F1
#
_cell.length_a   1.000
_cell.length_b   1.000
_cell.length_c   1.000
_cell.angle_alpha   90.00
_cell.angle_beta   90.00
_cell.angle_gamma   90.00
#
_symmetry.space_group_name_H-M   'P 1'
#
loop_
_entity.id
_entity.type
_entity.pdbx_description
1 polymer ?
#
loop_
_entity_poly.entity_id
_entity_poly.type
_entity_poly.pdbx_seq_one_letter_code
_entity_poly.pdbx_strand_id
1 'polypeptide(L)'
;KLAEAGSLPVVSETIDRSRLWRALTPQMFRFGALKQALSLCLERGQAITDESSAMEFSGNMPVLVEGRPDNLKITVPSDLALAEFILGRQ
;
A
#
# COMPACT_ATOMS: atom_id res chain seq x y z
N LYS A 1 -7.27 12.40 5.15
CA LYS A 1 -7.68 13.14 6.36
C LYS A 1 -6.88 12.51 7.49
N LEU A 2 -5.95 13.26 8.08
CA LEU A 2 -5.25 12.81 9.28
C LEU A 2 -6.16 13.13 10.48
N ALA A 3 -6.11 12.31 11.52
CA ALA A 3 -6.89 12.47 12.75
C ALA A 3 -5.93 12.45 13.94
N GLU A 4 -6.09 13.39 14.88
CA GLU A 4 -5.31 13.43 16.12
C GLU A 4 -5.89 12.49 17.19
N ALA A 5 -5.05 11.96 18.07
CA ALA A 5 -5.45 11.05 19.14
C ALA A 5 -5.77 11.84 20.43
N GLY A 6 -7.02 11.70 20.90
CA GLY A 6 -7.53 12.35 22.12
C GLY A 6 -8.61 13.39 21.78
N SER A 7 -9.84 13.16 22.26
CA SER A 7 -11.11 13.73 21.75
C SER A 7 -11.56 13.15 20.39
N LEU A 8 -12.83 13.35 20.02
CA LEU A 8 -13.39 12.81 18.77
C LEU A 8 -12.48 13.20 17.60
N PRO A 9 -12.07 12.26 16.73
CA PRO A 9 -11.11 12.54 15.68
C PRO A 9 -11.65 13.64 14.75
N VAL A 10 -10.99 14.79 14.76
CA VAL A 10 -11.31 15.92 13.86
C VAL A 10 -10.44 15.81 12.62
N VAL A 11 -10.99 16.23 11.49
CA VAL A 11 -10.28 16.31 10.22
C VAL A 11 -9.24 17.42 10.31
N SER A 12 -7.94 17.10 10.22
CA SER A 12 -6.88 18.11 10.21
C SER A 12 -6.83 18.88 8.89
N GLU A 13 -6.86 18.16 7.75
CA GLU A 13 -6.74 18.74 6.42
C GLU A 13 -7.32 17.85 5.31
N THR A 14 -7.48 18.45 4.13
CA THR A 14 -7.85 17.77 2.88
C THR A 14 -6.67 17.77 1.92
N ILE A 15 -6.22 16.57 1.54
CA ILE A 15 -5.13 16.36 0.60
C ILE A 15 -5.69 16.24 -0.83
N ASP A 16 -5.08 16.93 -1.79
CA ASP A 16 -5.36 16.73 -3.23
C ASP A 16 -4.98 15.30 -3.64
N ARG A 17 -5.92 14.61 -4.27
CA ARG A 17 -5.78 13.20 -4.67
C ARG A 17 -5.49 13.03 -6.16
N SER A 18 -5.35 14.12 -6.91
CA SER A 18 -5.14 14.11 -8.37
C SER A 18 -3.91 13.29 -8.81
N ARG A 19 -2.92 13.11 -7.92
CA ARG A 19 -1.68 12.36 -8.17
C ARG A 19 -1.47 11.19 -7.20
N LEU A 20 -2.47 10.85 -6.38
CA LEU A 20 -2.34 9.78 -5.40
C LEU A 20 -2.82 8.44 -5.97
N TRP A 21 -2.00 7.41 -5.77
CA TRP A 21 -2.30 6.04 -6.17
C TRP A 21 -2.43 5.16 -4.93
N ARG A 22 -3.28 4.15 -5.02
CA ARG A 22 -3.36 3.08 -4.01
C ARG A 22 -2.35 2.01 -4.40
N ALA A 23 -1.37 1.74 -3.55
CA ALA A 23 -0.49 0.59 -3.71
C ALA A 23 -1.32 -0.70 -3.59
N LEU A 24 -1.28 -1.53 -4.64
CA LEU A 24 -1.90 -2.86 -4.69
C LEU A 24 -0.79 -3.91 -4.79
N THR A 25 -1.19 -5.19 -4.82
CA THR A 25 -0.32 -6.33 -5.12
C THR A 25 -0.90 -7.14 -6.28
N PRO A 26 -0.11 -7.93 -7.02
CA PRO A 26 1.33 -8.19 -6.86
C PRO A 26 2.23 -6.97 -7.09
N GLN A 27 3.34 -6.88 -6.35
CA GLN A 27 4.44 -5.95 -6.63
C GLN A 27 5.63 -6.77 -7.17
N MET A 28 6.17 -6.37 -8.33
CA MET A 28 7.16 -7.18 -9.05
C MET A 28 8.54 -6.53 -9.04
N PHE A 29 9.53 -7.25 -8.50
CA PHE A 29 10.92 -6.81 -8.45
C PHE A 29 11.88 -7.96 -8.76
N ARG A 30 13.12 -7.61 -9.12
CA ARG A 30 14.20 -8.61 -9.20
C ARG A 30 14.54 -9.08 -7.79
N PHE A 31 14.58 -10.39 -7.60
CA PHE A 31 14.81 -11.00 -6.29
C PHE A 31 16.03 -10.44 -5.55
N GLY A 32 17.20 -10.38 -6.22
CA GLY A 32 18.43 -9.88 -5.58
C GLY A 32 18.32 -8.43 -5.11
N ALA A 33 17.73 -7.56 -5.94
CA ALA A 33 17.52 -6.16 -5.60
C ALA A 33 16.54 -5.99 -4.44
N LEU A 34 15.40 -6.70 -4.49
CA LEU A 34 14.40 -6.67 -3.43
C LEU A 34 14.95 -7.17 -2.10
N LYS A 35 15.68 -8.29 -2.12
CA LYS A 35 16.31 -8.85 -0.92
C LYS A 35 17.26 -7.85 -0.28
N GLN A 36 18.12 -7.20 -1.07
CA GLN A 36 19.06 -6.19 -0.58
C GLN A 36 18.33 -4.99 0.02
N ALA A 37 17.30 -4.49 -0.67
CA ALA A 37 16.49 -3.37 -0.19
C ALA A 37 15.81 -3.67 1.15
N LEU A 38 15.16 -4.84 1.27
CA LEU A 38 14.51 -5.28 2.51
C LEU A 38 15.52 -5.47 3.65
N SER A 39 16.68 -6.10 3.38
CA SER A 39 17.75 -6.26 4.37
C SER A 39 18.26 -4.89 4.87
N LEU A 40 18.48 -3.94 3.97
CA LEU A 40 18.90 -2.58 4.33
C LEU A 40 17.87 -1.88 5.24
N CYS A 41 16.58 -1.98 4.93
CA CYS A 41 15.52 -1.42 5.77
C CYS A 41 15.51 -2.05 7.16
N LEU A 42 15.65 -3.37 7.26
CA LEU A 42 15.73 -4.09 8.53
C LEU A 42 16.95 -3.65 9.36
N GLU A 43 18.14 -3.56 8.75
CA GLU A 43 19.37 -3.13 9.41
C GLU A 43 19.28 -1.70 9.94
N ARG A 44 18.57 -0.82 9.23
CA ARG A 44 18.39 0.58 9.62
C ARG A 44 17.16 0.84 10.51
N GLY A 45 16.38 -0.20 10.84
CA GLY A 45 15.14 -0.05 11.59
C GLY A 45 14.09 0.80 10.86
N GLN A 46 14.15 0.85 9.53
CA GLN A 46 13.22 1.63 8.71
C GLN A 46 11.89 0.89 8.62
N ALA A 47 10.81 1.53 9.07
CA ALA A 47 9.46 1.03 8.86
C ALA A 47 9.09 1.14 7.38
N ILE A 48 8.66 0.02 6.80
CA ILE A 48 8.17 -0.11 5.43
C ILE A 48 6.77 -0.73 5.46
N THR A 49 5.93 -0.40 4.47
CA THR A 49 4.53 -0.87 4.41
C THR A 49 4.30 -1.89 3.30
N ASP A 50 5.20 -1.96 2.34
CA ASP A 50 5.16 -2.82 1.16
C ASP A 50 6.58 -2.95 0.56
N GLU A 51 6.73 -3.71 -0.52
CA GLU A 51 8.02 -3.91 -1.17
C GLU A 51 8.48 -2.64 -1.92
N SER A 52 7.55 -1.86 -2.48
CA SER A 52 7.85 -0.62 -3.20
C SER A 52 8.51 0.43 -2.30
N SER A 53 8.02 0.61 -1.06
CA SER A 53 8.65 1.52 -0.09
C SER A 53 10.08 1.11 0.30
N ALA A 54 10.39 -0.19 0.34
CA ALA A 54 11.77 -0.65 0.52
C ALA A 54 12.65 -0.34 -0.71
N MET A 55 12.10 -0.52 -1.91
CA MET A 55 12.79 -0.20 -3.17
C MET A 55 13.06 1.31 -3.30
N GLU A 56 12.11 2.16 -2.91
CA GLU A 56 12.27 3.61 -2.83
C GLU A 56 13.36 4.00 -1.84
N PHE A 57 13.35 3.42 -0.63
CA PHE A 57 14.36 3.68 0.39
C PHE A 57 15.78 3.31 -0.05
N SER A 58 15.91 2.29 -0.91
CA SER A 58 17.19 1.90 -1.52
C SER A 58 17.57 2.72 -2.77
N GLY A 59 16.81 3.79 -3.09
CA GLY A 59 17.10 4.72 -4.18
C GLY A 59 16.56 4.29 -5.55
N ASN A 60 15.71 3.27 -5.60
CA ASN A 60 15.04 2.85 -6.84
C ASN A 60 13.72 3.59 -7.04
N MET A 61 13.22 3.62 -8.27
CA MET A 61 11.90 4.19 -8.61
C MET A 61 11.00 3.09 -9.20
N PRO A 62 10.19 2.40 -8.38
CA PRO A 62 9.17 1.49 -8.88
C PRO A 62 8.22 2.20 -9.87
N VAL A 63 7.77 1.46 -10.88
CA VAL A 63 6.79 1.99 -11.85
C VAL A 63 5.37 1.68 -11.39
N LEU A 64 4.45 2.58 -11.71
CA LEU A 64 3.02 2.37 -11.47
C LEU A 64 2.39 1.65 -12.67
N VAL A 65 1.66 0.59 -12.38
CA VAL A 65 0.82 -0.12 -13.36
C VAL A 65 -0.61 -0.06 -12.86
N GLU A 66 -1.52 0.35 -13.73
CA GLU A 66 -2.95 0.44 -13.37
C GLU A 66 -3.51 -0.95 -13.06
N GLY A 67 -4.01 -1.13 -11.84
CA GLY A 67 -4.65 -2.34 -11.39
C GLY A 67 -6.17 -2.19 -11.37
N ARG A 68 -6.90 -3.31 -11.42
CA ARG A 68 -8.36 -3.27 -11.27
C ARG A 68 -8.72 -2.77 -9.87
N PRO A 69 -9.73 -1.88 -9.73
CA PRO A 69 -10.13 -1.33 -8.43
C PRO A 69 -10.77 -2.37 -7.50
N ASP A 70 -11.19 -3.52 -8.04
CA ASP A 70 -11.80 -4.64 -7.32
C ASP A 70 -10.77 -5.66 -6.81
N ASN A 71 -9.47 -5.44 -7.02
CA ASN A 71 -8.39 -6.19 -6.38
C ASN A 71 -8.22 -5.72 -4.92
N LEU A 72 -9.21 -6.03 -4.09
CA LEU A 72 -9.27 -5.56 -2.70
C LEU A 72 -8.38 -6.38 -1.76
N LYS A 73 -7.96 -5.73 -0.68
CA LYS A 73 -7.45 -6.38 0.53
C LYS A 73 -8.60 -6.55 1.51
N ILE A 74 -8.88 -7.77 1.96
CA ILE A 74 -9.84 -8.03 3.03
C ILE A 74 -9.18 -7.65 4.37
N THR A 75 -9.72 -6.65 5.04
CA THR A 75 -9.17 -6.06 6.26
C THR A 75 -10.19 -5.98 7.41
N VAL A 76 -11.48 -5.89 7.08
CA VAL A 76 -12.58 -5.86 8.04
C VAL A 76 -13.65 -6.89 7.67
N PRO A 77 -14.51 -7.32 8.62
CA PRO A 77 -15.51 -8.35 8.35
C PRO A 77 -16.44 -8.04 7.17
N SER A 78 -16.79 -6.77 6.95
CA SER A 78 -17.64 -6.34 5.84
C SER A 78 -17.00 -6.53 4.46
N ASP A 79 -15.67 -6.65 4.37
CA ASP A 79 -14.97 -6.84 3.09
C ASP A 79 -15.25 -8.23 2.49
N LEU A 80 -15.62 -9.23 3.31
CA LEU A 80 -15.90 -10.59 2.85
C LEU A 80 -17.10 -10.64 1.91
N ALA A 81 -18.22 -10.02 2.31
CA ALA A 81 -19.42 -9.98 1.48
C ALA A 81 -19.17 -9.27 0.13
N LEU A 82 -18.30 -8.25 0.13
CA LEU A 82 -17.90 -7.56 -1.10
C LEU A 82 -17.02 -8.47 -1.98
N ALA A 83 -16.06 -9.18 -1.39
CA ALA A 83 -15.20 -10.11 -2.11
C ALA A 83 -16.01 -11.25 -2.75
N GLU A 84 -16.96 -11.83 -2.01
CA GLU A 84 -17.89 -12.85 -2.53
C GLU A 84 -18.70 -12.32 -3.72
N PHE A 85 -19.24 -11.11 -3.62
CA PHE A 85 -19.97 -10.48 -4.71
C PHE A 85 -19.09 -10.27 -5.96
N ILE A 86 -17.86 -9.79 -5.78
CA ILE A 86 -16.92 -9.56 -6.90
C ILE A 86 -16.60 -10.89 -7.59
N LEU A 87 -16.25 -11.93 -6.82
CA LEU A 87 -15.87 -13.25 -7.36
C LEU A 87 -17.05 -13.96 -8.03
N GLY A 88 -18.27 -13.81 -7.52
CA GLY A 88 -19.47 -14.43 -8.09
C GLY A 88 -19.92 -13.85 -9.45
N ARG A 89 -19.26 -12.79 -9.95
CA ARG A 89 -19.59 -12.12 -11.22
C ARG A 89 -18.45 -12.19 -12.24
N GLN A 90 -17.39 -12.94 -11.96
CA GLN A 90 -16.25 -13.15 -12.85
C GLN A 90 -16.49 -14.31 -13.82
#